data_AF-A0A6S7E0N9-F1
#
_entry.id   AF-A0A6S7E0N9-F1
#
_cell.length_a   1.000
_cell.length_b   1.000
_cell.length_c   1.000
_cell.angle_alpha   90.00
_cell.angle_beta   90.00
_cell.angle_gamma   90.00
#
_symmetry.space_group_name_H-M   'P 1'
#
loop_
_entity.id
_entity.type
_entity.pdbx_description
1 polymer ?
#
loop_
_entity_poly.entity_id
_entity_poly.type
_entity_poly.pdbx_seq_one_letter_code
_entity_poly.pdbx_strand_id
1 'polypeptide(L)'
;MNPYISVAILLVGVFAAIAYRRAQRDAPGQAGRRLGGDLVSGGALYGVAAPPIGGAGVILALTAITRDPETLLMLVYALPWFYIFGFVPALLCGIVAGALRPAQPSWLACAGMALIGAVYGFVFLLGFGSSNRPWQESFGFCLSIGAAPGAFSAFLCARLLYGKPGRRNKPDDQAPQTA
;
A
#
# COMPACT_ATOMS: atom_id res chain seq x y z
N MET A 1 -21.11 3.97 -7.10
CA MET A 1 -20.65 2.77 -6.38
C MET A 1 -20.65 3.10 -4.91
N ASN A 2 -21.31 2.30 -4.07
CA ASN A 2 -21.37 2.57 -2.63
C ASN A 2 -19.97 2.34 -1.99
N PRO A 3 -19.49 3.20 -1.07
CA PRO A 3 -18.20 3.00 -0.40
C PRO A 3 -18.06 1.61 0.25
N TYR A 4 -19.14 1.00 0.75
CA TYR A 4 -19.10 -0.36 1.29
C TYR A 4 -18.78 -1.42 0.23
N ILE A 5 -19.24 -1.23 -1.01
CA ILE A 5 -18.96 -2.14 -2.13
C ILE A 5 -17.48 -2.01 -2.54
N SER A 6 -16.95 -0.79 -2.59
CA SER A 6 -15.52 -0.58 -2.84
C SER A 6 -14.67 -1.28 -1.80
N VAL A 7 -14.96 -1.10 -0.50
CA VAL A 7 -14.22 -1.76 0.58
C VAL A 7 -14.34 -3.29 0.48
N ALA A 8 -15.52 -3.82 0.16
CA ALA A 8 -15.71 -5.26 -0.05
C ALA A 8 -14.83 -5.80 -1.18
N ILE A 9 -14.75 -5.10 -2.32
CA ILE A 9 -13.88 -5.48 -3.45
C ILE A 9 -12.41 -5.49 -3.02
N LEU A 10 -11.97 -4.47 -2.28
CA LEU A 10 -10.59 -4.41 -1.77
C LEU A 10 -10.31 -5.57 -0.80
N LEU A 11 -11.24 -5.88 0.08
CA LEU A 11 -11.13 -7.00 1.02
C LEU A 11 -11.01 -8.34 0.30
N VAL A 12 -11.76 -8.55 -0.79
CA VAL A 12 -11.62 -9.76 -1.63
C VAL A 12 -10.18 -9.89 -2.14
N GLY A 13 -9.57 -8.78 -2.60
CA GLY A 13 -8.17 -8.77 -3.01
C GLY A 13 -7.19 -9.12 -1.88
N VAL A 14 -7.44 -8.60 -0.67
CA VAL A 14 -6.67 -8.95 0.54
C VAL A 14 -6.76 -10.44 0.86
N PHE A 15 -7.98 -10.99 0.90
CA PHE A 15 -8.21 -12.40 1.20
C PHE A 15 -7.60 -13.31 0.13
N ALA A 16 -7.70 -12.95 -1.15
CA ALA A 16 -7.08 -13.68 -2.24
C ALA A 16 -5.55 -13.72 -2.10
N ALA A 17 -4.91 -12.60 -1.76
CA ALA A 17 -3.46 -12.54 -1.53
C ALA A 17 -3.02 -13.40 -0.34
N ILE A 18 -3.79 -13.37 0.76
CA ILE A 18 -3.55 -14.21 1.95
C ILE A 18 -3.72 -15.70 1.61
N ALA A 19 -4.79 -16.05 0.90
CA ALA A 19 -5.08 -17.43 0.49
C ALA A 19 -3.99 -17.97 -0.45
N TYR A 20 -3.58 -17.18 -1.44
CA TYR A 20 -2.48 -17.51 -2.35
C TYR A 20 -1.18 -17.80 -1.59
N ARG A 21 -0.82 -16.94 -0.63
CA ARG A 21 0.38 -17.18 0.19
C ARG A 21 0.28 -18.41 1.08
N ARG A 22 -0.90 -18.69 1.63
CA ARG A 22 -1.13 -19.91 2.41
C ARG A 22 -0.98 -21.16 1.54
N ALA A 23 -1.54 -21.14 0.33
CA ALA A 23 -1.44 -22.23 -0.64
C ALA A 23 0.00 -22.45 -1.14
N GLN A 24 0.84 -21.41 -1.19
CA GLN A 24 2.25 -21.55 -1.59
C GLN A 24 3.19 -21.96 -0.45
N ARG A 25 2.75 -21.95 0.81
CA ARG A 25 3.58 -22.31 1.97
C ARG A 25 2.95 -23.47 2.73
N ASP A 26 3.06 -24.67 2.16
CA ASP A 26 2.61 -25.95 2.72
C ASP A 26 3.36 -26.43 3.98
N ALA A 27 4.17 -25.59 4.65
CA ALA A 27 4.95 -26.00 5.83
C ALA A 27 4.21 -25.69 7.15
N PRO A 28 3.73 -26.71 7.90
CA PRO A 28 2.93 -26.51 9.11
C PRO A 28 3.80 -26.01 10.28
N GLY A 29 3.27 -25.11 11.11
CA GLY A 29 3.76 -24.85 12.47
C GLY A 29 4.44 -23.49 12.72
N GLN A 30 5.36 -23.04 11.85
CA GLN A 30 6.06 -21.75 12.04
C GLN A 30 5.69 -20.67 11.02
N ALA A 31 5.00 -21.03 9.93
CA ALA A 31 4.66 -20.12 8.83
C ALA A 31 3.57 -19.10 9.21
N GLY A 32 2.60 -19.47 10.04
CA GLY A 32 1.45 -18.63 10.39
C GLY A 32 1.80 -17.40 11.23
N ARG A 33 2.69 -17.55 12.23
CA ARG A 33 3.14 -16.44 13.09
C ARG A 33 4.01 -15.44 12.31
N ARG A 34 4.84 -15.92 11.38
CA ARG A 34 5.63 -15.08 10.47
C ARG A 34 4.75 -14.36 9.44
N LEU A 35 3.70 -15.03 8.94
CA LEU A 35 2.70 -14.41 8.07
C LEU A 35 1.97 -13.27 8.79
N GLY A 36 1.48 -13.49 10.02
CA GLY A 36 0.83 -12.44 10.81
C GLY A 36 1.74 -11.22 11.01
N GLY A 37 3.00 -11.43 11.35
CA GLY A 37 3.98 -10.34 11.47
C GLY A 37 4.25 -9.60 10.16
N ASP A 38 4.32 -10.31 9.04
CA ASP A 38 4.48 -9.69 7.70
C ASP A 38 3.24 -8.88 7.30
N LEU A 39 2.02 -9.35 7.58
CA LEU A 39 0.77 -8.63 7.31
C LEU A 39 0.68 -7.35 8.17
N VAL A 40 0.95 -7.45 9.47
CA VAL A 40 0.89 -6.31 10.39
C VAL A 40 1.98 -5.29 10.05
N SER A 41 3.21 -5.74 9.78
CA SER A 41 4.29 -4.81 9.42
C SER A 41 4.04 -4.13 8.07
N GLY A 42 3.52 -4.85 7.07
CA GLY A 42 3.11 -4.27 5.79
C GLY A 42 1.98 -3.26 5.94
N GLY A 43 0.91 -3.63 6.66
CA GLY A 43 -0.23 -2.75 6.94
C GLY A 43 0.17 -1.50 7.73
N ALA A 44 1.01 -1.63 8.75
CA ALA A 44 1.49 -0.51 9.56
C ALA A 44 2.41 0.43 8.75
N LEU A 45 3.36 -0.11 7.98
CA LEU A 45 4.25 0.69 7.14
C LEU A 45 3.47 1.49 6.11
N TYR A 46 2.56 0.85 5.38
CA TYR A 46 1.79 1.56 4.35
C TYR A 46 0.76 2.49 4.97
N GLY A 47 0.05 2.08 6.03
CA GLY A 47 -0.93 2.93 6.70
C GLY A 47 -0.35 4.24 7.23
N VAL A 48 0.91 4.22 7.71
CA VAL A 48 1.59 5.41 8.24
C VAL A 48 2.35 6.19 7.15
N ALA A 49 3.06 5.50 6.25
CA ALA A 49 3.94 6.16 5.30
C ALA A 49 3.27 6.49 3.96
N ALA A 50 2.34 5.65 3.48
CA ALA A 50 1.79 5.82 2.14
C ALA A 50 0.89 7.07 1.99
N PRO A 51 -0.01 7.41 2.94
CA PRO A 51 -0.81 8.64 2.85
C PRO A 51 0.04 9.92 2.76
N PRO A 52 1.05 10.17 3.63
CA PRO A 52 1.86 11.37 3.50
C PRO A 52 2.77 11.33 2.25
N ILE A 53 3.30 10.17 1.85
CA ILE A 53 4.11 10.05 0.63
C ILE A 53 3.28 10.35 -0.62
N GLY A 54 2.08 9.77 -0.73
CA GLY A 54 1.17 9.99 -1.85
C GLY A 54 0.67 11.43 -1.90
N GLY A 55 0.26 11.99 -0.76
CA GLY A 55 -0.20 13.38 -0.64
C GLY A 55 0.90 14.40 -0.95
N ALA A 56 2.11 14.20 -0.43
CA ALA A 56 3.26 15.03 -0.76
C ALA A 56 3.61 14.95 -2.24
N GLY A 57 3.57 13.75 -2.85
CA GLY A 57 3.80 13.57 -4.28
C GLY A 57 2.81 14.36 -5.14
N VAL A 58 1.51 14.31 -4.81
CA VAL A 58 0.48 15.07 -5.52
C VAL A 58 0.67 16.56 -5.38
N ILE A 59 0.94 17.06 -4.17
CA ILE A 59 1.09 18.50 -3.95
C ILE A 59 2.39 19.03 -4.55
N LEU A 60 3.48 18.27 -4.51
CA LEU A 60 4.70 18.65 -5.23
C LEU A 60 4.48 18.71 -6.75
N ALA A 61 3.75 17.75 -7.31
CA ALA A 61 3.40 17.76 -8.73
C ALA A 61 2.50 18.96 -9.08
N LEU A 62 1.49 19.26 -8.26
CA LEU A 62 0.63 20.43 -8.44
C LEU A 62 1.43 21.73 -8.34
N THR A 63 2.29 21.86 -7.31
CA THR A 63 3.18 23.02 -7.13
C THR A 63 4.10 23.21 -8.34
N ALA A 64 4.63 22.12 -8.91
CA ALA A 64 5.49 22.19 -10.09
C ALA A 64 4.73 22.65 -11.34
N ILE A 65 3.44 22.31 -11.46
CA ILE A 65 2.57 22.68 -12.59
C ILE A 65 2.09 24.13 -12.44
N THR A 66 1.59 24.51 -11.25
CA THR A 66 1.04 25.85 -10.99
C THR A 66 2.12 26.89 -10.73
N ARG A 67 3.32 26.47 -10.29
CA ARG A 67 4.40 27.31 -9.77
C ARG A 67 4.00 28.19 -8.58
N ASP A 68 2.92 27.84 -7.88
CA ASP A 68 2.43 28.59 -6.73
C ASP A 68 2.96 28.01 -5.42
N PRO A 69 3.74 28.77 -4.62
CA PRO A 69 4.28 28.28 -3.36
C PRO A 69 3.21 28.13 -2.26
N GLU A 70 2.05 28.76 -2.39
CA GLU A 70 0.92 28.59 -1.46
C GLU A 70 0.40 27.14 -1.45
N THR A 71 0.57 26.41 -2.55
CA THR A 71 0.21 24.99 -2.64
C THR A 71 1.00 24.12 -1.63
N LEU A 72 2.21 24.55 -1.23
CA LEU A 72 2.99 23.88 -0.19
C LEU A 72 2.43 24.12 1.22
N LEU A 73 1.85 25.29 1.50
CA LEU A 73 1.13 25.52 2.76
C LEU A 73 -0.13 24.65 2.82
N MET A 74 -0.77 24.44 1.67
CA MET A 74 -1.90 23.52 1.52
C MET A 74 -1.53 22.07 1.87
N LEU A 75 -0.25 21.66 1.74
CA LEU A 75 0.22 20.33 2.17
C LEU A 75 0.01 20.08 3.65
N VAL A 76 0.31 21.09 4.49
CA VAL A 76 0.18 20.97 5.95
C VAL A 76 -1.29 20.85 6.33
N TYR A 77 -2.17 21.61 5.68
CA TYR A 77 -3.62 21.58 5.92
C TYR A 77 -4.32 20.37 5.28
N ALA A 78 -3.80 19.83 4.18
CA ALA A 78 -4.34 18.65 3.51
C ALA A 78 -3.86 17.33 4.12
N LEU A 79 -2.81 17.35 4.95
CA LEU A 79 -2.25 16.15 5.59
C LEU A 79 -3.28 15.32 6.37
N PRO A 80 -4.18 15.92 7.19
CA PRO A 80 -5.24 15.18 7.87
C PRO A 80 -6.22 14.56 6.87
N TRP A 81 -6.53 15.26 5.79
CA TRP A 81 -7.41 14.77 4.73
C TRP A 81 -6.83 13.58 3.98
N PHE A 82 -5.53 13.58 3.70
CA PHE A 82 -4.85 12.43 3.11
C PHE A 82 -4.91 11.21 4.02
N TYR A 83 -4.84 11.38 5.33
CA TYR A 83 -5.05 10.28 6.26
C TYR A 83 -6.50 9.80 6.27
N ILE A 84 -7.48 10.70 6.34
CA ILE A 84 -8.90 10.33 6.40
C ILE A 84 -9.32 9.54 5.14
N PHE A 85 -8.88 9.97 3.96
CA PHE A 85 -9.24 9.32 2.70
C PHE A 85 -8.26 8.21 2.27
N GLY A 86 -6.98 8.32 2.63
CA GLY A 86 -5.94 7.42 2.15
C GLY A 86 -5.60 6.27 3.09
N PHE A 87 -5.94 6.36 4.39
CA PHE A 87 -5.52 5.37 5.38
C PHE A 87 -6.07 3.97 5.10
N VAL A 88 -7.38 3.85 4.83
CA VAL A 88 -8.03 2.56 4.56
C VAL A 88 -7.43 1.86 3.34
N PRO A 89 -7.38 2.47 2.13
CA PRO A 89 -6.78 1.81 0.98
C PRO A 89 -5.28 1.55 1.16
N ALA A 90 -4.54 2.42 1.85
CA ALA A 90 -3.13 2.21 2.16
C ALA A 90 -2.91 1.01 3.08
N LEU A 91 -3.71 0.88 4.14
CA LEU A 91 -3.60 -0.22 5.09
C LEU A 91 -3.92 -1.56 4.40
N LEU A 92 -4.98 -1.63 3.61
CA LEU A 92 -5.33 -2.84 2.86
C LEU A 92 -4.26 -3.19 1.81
N CYS A 93 -3.73 -2.19 1.08
CA CYS A 93 -2.62 -2.38 0.14
C CYS A 93 -1.35 -2.87 0.88
N GLY A 94 -1.08 -2.36 2.08
CA GLY A 94 0.03 -2.80 2.93
C GLY A 94 -0.11 -4.23 3.43
N ILE A 95 -1.32 -4.66 3.78
CA ILE A 95 -1.60 -6.06 4.12
C ILE A 95 -1.33 -6.95 2.90
N VAL A 96 -1.74 -6.53 1.70
CA VAL A 96 -1.41 -7.25 0.45
C VAL A 96 0.10 -7.28 0.20
N ALA A 97 0.81 -6.17 0.41
CA ALA A 97 2.28 -6.12 0.28
C ALA A 97 2.98 -7.04 1.28
N GLY A 98 2.50 -7.06 2.52
CA GLY A 98 2.93 -7.96 3.57
C GLY A 98 2.68 -9.41 3.20
N ALA A 99 1.49 -9.71 2.65
CA ALA A 99 1.13 -11.01 2.12
C ALA A 99 2.08 -11.39 0.97
N LEU A 100 2.16 -10.63 -0.10
CA LEU A 100 2.93 -10.97 -1.30
C LEU A 100 4.44 -10.73 -1.17
N ARG A 101 4.96 -10.54 0.05
CA ARG A 101 6.37 -10.24 0.29
C ARG A 101 7.28 -11.27 -0.39
N PRO A 102 8.07 -10.88 -1.40
CA PRO A 102 8.89 -11.81 -2.17
C PRO A 102 10.10 -12.28 -1.36
N ALA A 103 10.60 -13.48 -1.69
CA ALA A 103 11.79 -14.04 -1.03
C ALA A 103 13.09 -13.31 -1.41
N GLN A 104 13.11 -12.67 -2.58
CA GLN A 104 14.19 -11.80 -3.04
C GLN A 104 13.63 -10.44 -3.48
N PRO A 105 14.34 -9.34 -3.22
CA PRO A 105 13.93 -8.02 -3.69
C PRO A 105 13.98 -7.98 -5.22
N SER A 106 12.82 -7.83 -5.87
CA SER A 106 12.73 -7.68 -7.32
C SER A 106 12.02 -6.37 -7.68
N TRP A 107 12.49 -5.72 -8.74
CA TRP A 107 11.86 -4.51 -9.27
C TRP A 107 10.44 -4.80 -9.78
N LEU A 108 10.24 -6.00 -10.35
CA LEU A 108 8.93 -6.50 -10.78
C LEU A 108 7.93 -6.60 -9.61
N ALA A 109 8.36 -7.04 -8.42
CA ALA A 109 7.49 -7.05 -7.26
C ALA A 109 7.11 -5.64 -6.80
N CYS A 110 8.03 -4.67 -6.92
CA CYS A 110 7.74 -3.26 -6.60
C CYS A 110 6.76 -2.66 -7.63
N ALA A 111 6.95 -2.94 -8.92
CA ALA A 111 6.05 -2.51 -9.99
C ALA A 111 4.65 -3.14 -9.86
N GLY A 112 4.58 -4.43 -9.48
CA GLY A 112 3.31 -5.10 -9.18
C GLY A 112 2.57 -4.45 -8.01
N MET A 113 3.30 -4.07 -6.95
CA MET A 113 2.70 -3.33 -5.84
C MET A 113 2.26 -1.92 -6.22
N ALA A 114 2.96 -1.25 -7.13
CA ALA A 114 2.51 0.03 -7.68
C ALA A 114 1.17 -0.12 -8.41
N LEU A 115 1.01 -1.18 -9.21
CA LEU A 115 -0.26 -1.47 -9.89
C LEU A 115 -1.38 -1.77 -8.88
N ILE A 116 -1.09 -2.57 -7.83
CA ILE A 116 -2.04 -2.84 -6.75
C ILE A 116 -2.44 -1.54 -6.03
N GLY A 117 -1.47 -0.68 -5.69
CA GLY A 117 -1.71 0.62 -5.09
C GLY A 117 -2.57 1.54 -5.96
N ALA A 118 -2.34 1.55 -7.28
CA ALA A 118 -3.19 2.27 -8.23
C ALA A 118 -4.63 1.77 -8.21
N VAL A 119 -4.82 0.46 -8.28
CA VAL A 119 -6.16 -0.15 -8.27
C VAL A 119 -6.87 0.12 -6.94
N TYR A 120 -6.17 0.01 -5.81
CA TYR A 120 -6.74 0.24 -4.48
C TYR A 120 -7.15 1.70 -4.29
N GLY A 121 -6.29 2.65 -4.67
CA GLY A 121 -6.62 4.07 -4.64
C GLY A 121 -7.77 4.42 -5.57
N PHE A 122 -7.77 3.87 -6.79
CA PHE A 122 -8.83 4.09 -7.78
C PHE A 122 -10.19 3.57 -7.31
N VAL A 123 -10.29 2.29 -6.91
CA VAL A 123 -11.54 1.65 -6.49
C VAL A 123 -12.12 2.30 -5.24
N PHE A 124 -11.25 2.72 -4.30
CA PHE A 124 -11.68 3.43 -3.10
C PHE A 124 -12.30 4.78 -3.44
N LEU A 125 -11.60 5.62 -4.23
CA LEU A 125 -12.13 6.93 -4.65
C LEU A 125 -13.36 6.81 -5.54
N LEU A 126 -13.48 5.77 -6.36
CA LEU A 126 -14.69 5.54 -7.16
C LEU A 126 -15.92 5.24 -6.29
N GLY A 127 -15.71 4.64 -5.11
CA GLY A 127 -16.75 4.43 -4.09
C GLY A 127 -17.21 5.72 -3.41
N PHE A 128 -16.33 6.70 -3.26
CA PHE A 128 -16.64 7.99 -2.61
C PHE A 128 -17.05 9.09 -3.61
N GLY A 129 -16.52 9.08 -4.83
CA GLY A 129 -16.66 10.15 -5.82
C GLY A 129 -17.78 9.99 -6.85
N SER A 130 -18.62 8.95 -6.74
CA SER A 130 -19.63 8.63 -7.75
C SER A 130 -21.04 9.17 -7.48
N SER A 131 -21.23 9.98 -6.45
CA SER A 131 -22.59 10.43 -6.07
C SER A 131 -23.10 11.68 -6.79
N ASN A 132 -22.28 12.47 -7.53
CA ASN A 132 -22.81 13.71 -8.14
C ASN A 132 -22.03 14.34 -9.32
N ARG A 133 -21.12 13.60 -10.00
CA ARG A 133 -20.33 14.13 -11.12
C ARG A 133 -20.53 13.32 -12.40
N PRO A 134 -20.44 13.95 -13.60
CA PRO A 134 -20.48 13.23 -14.86
C PRO A 134 -19.35 12.21 -14.91
N TRP A 135 -19.67 11.00 -15.41
CA TRP A 135 -18.82 9.80 -15.35
C TRP A 135 -17.38 10.05 -15.84
N GLN A 136 -17.22 10.91 -16.84
CA GLN A 136 -15.95 11.23 -17.49
C GLN A 136 -15.03 12.07 -16.59
N GLU A 137 -15.57 13.00 -15.81
CA GLU A 137 -14.80 13.79 -14.83
C GLU A 137 -14.47 12.99 -13.57
N SER A 138 -15.39 12.13 -13.13
CA SER A 138 -15.15 11.22 -11.99
C SER A 138 -13.99 10.26 -12.28
N PHE A 139 -13.87 9.76 -13.52
CA PHE A 139 -12.80 8.84 -13.90
C PHE A 139 -11.44 9.53 -13.90
N GLY A 140 -11.33 10.72 -14.51
CA GLY A 140 -10.10 11.51 -14.51
C GLY A 140 -9.65 11.89 -13.10
N PHE A 141 -10.60 12.27 -12.23
CA PHE A 141 -10.33 12.56 -10.83
C PHE A 141 -9.84 11.32 -10.05
N CYS A 142 -10.50 10.17 -10.21
CA CYS A 142 -10.07 8.94 -9.54
C CYS A 142 -8.70 8.44 -10.04
N LEU A 143 -8.37 8.67 -11.31
CA LEU A 143 -7.07 8.30 -11.88
C LEU A 143 -5.94 9.18 -11.33
N SER A 144 -6.15 10.50 -11.33
CA SER A 144 -5.14 11.49 -10.92
C SER A 144 -4.97 11.60 -9.40
N ILE A 145 -6.06 11.57 -8.65
CA ILE A 145 -6.05 11.74 -7.18
C ILE A 145 -6.03 10.39 -6.45
N GLY A 146 -6.39 9.29 -7.12
CA GLY A 146 -6.40 7.96 -6.53
C GLY A 146 -5.31 7.06 -7.06
N ALA A 147 -5.36 6.75 -8.36
CA ALA A 147 -4.48 5.76 -8.96
C ALA A 147 -3.01 6.21 -8.95
N ALA A 148 -2.72 7.44 -9.36
CA ALA A 148 -1.36 7.96 -9.44
C ALA A 148 -0.65 8.06 -8.07
N PRO A 149 -1.20 8.74 -7.04
CA PRO A 149 -0.61 8.74 -5.70
C PRO A 149 -0.61 7.35 -5.06
N GLY A 150 -1.63 6.53 -5.30
CA GLY A 150 -1.70 5.15 -4.85
C GLY A 150 -0.55 4.30 -5.39
N ALA A 151 -0.25 4.43 -6.69
CA ALA A 151 0.89 3.74 -7.31
C ALA A 151 2.23 4.26 -6.81
N PHE A 152 2.40 5.58 -6.72
CA PHE A 152 3.65 6.18 -6.27
C PHE A 152 3.98 5.80 -4.83
N SER A 153 3.01 5.97 -3.93
CA SER A 153 3.15 5.62 -2.51
C SER A 153 3.40 4.13 -2.32
N ALA A 154 2.63 3.25 -2.99
CA ALA A 154 2.83 1.82 -2.92
C ALA A 154 4.18 1.36 -3.47
N PHE A 155 4.66 1.96 -4.56
CA PHE A 155 5.99 1.67 -5.10
C PHE A 155 7.11 1.99 -4.10
N LEU A 156 7.06 3.19 -3.49
CA LEU A 156 8.04 3.61 -2.49
C LEU A 156 7.97 2.75 -1.23
N CYS A 157 6.77 2.50 -0.71
CA CYS A 157 6.59 1.64 0.46
C CYS A 157 6.99 0.18 0.17
N ALA A 158 6.76 -0.34 -1.04
CA ALA A 158 7.24 -1.66 -1.46
C ALA A 158 8.77 -1.69 -1.49
N ARG A 159 9.41 -0.65 -2.03
CA ARG A 159 10.87 -0.54 -2.06
C ARG A 159 11.47 -0.52 -0.64
N LEU A 160 10.83 0.19 0.29
CA LEU A 160 11.25 0.21 1.71
C LEU A 160 11.02 -1.13 2.42
N LEU A 161 9.90 -1.81 2.15
CA LEU A 161 9.52 -3.07 2.79
C LEU A 161 10.32 -4.27 2.25
N TYR A 162 10.56 -4.32 0.93
CA TYR A 162 11.27 -5.41 0.25
C TYR A 162 12.78 -5.18 0.22
N GLY A 163 13.23 -3.92 0.22
CA GLY A 163 14.65 -3.55 0.26
C GLY A 163 15.29 -3.73 1.64
N LYS A 164 14.51 -3.95 2.71
CA LYS A 164 15.06 -4.30 4.02
C LYS A 164 15.61 -5.73 3.91
N PRO A 165 16.94 -5.94 3.93
CA PRO A 165 17.52 -7.28 3.87
C PRO A 165 16.86 -8.07 4.98
N GLY A 166 16.23 -9.19 4.61
CA GLY A 166 15.55 -10.04 5.56
C GLY A 166 16.49 -10.25 6.73
N ARG A 167 15.99 -9.98 7.93
CA ARG A 167 16.51 -10.53 9.18
C ARG A 167 16.30 -12.05 9.09
N ARG A 168 16.99 -12.68 8.13
CA ARG A 168 17.22 -14.10 8.05
C ARG A 168 17.99 -14.32 9.33
N ASN A 169 17.33 -14.96 10.28
CA ASN A 169 17.98 -15.48 11.47
C ASN A 169 19.37 -15.94 11.04
N LYS A 170 20.40 -15.32 11.61
CA LYS A 170 21.68 -16.00 11.73
C LYS A 170 21.34 -17.42 12.18
N PRO A 171 21.84 -18.47 11.51
CA PRO A 171 21.91 -19.76 12.16
C PRO A 171 22.54 -19.51 13.53
N ASP A 172 21.94 -20.05 14.57
CA ASP A 172 22.57 -20.20 15.87
C ASP A 172 23.98 -20.77 15.65
N ASP A 173 24.99 -19.89 15.68
CA ASP A 173 26.37 -20.32 15.83
C ASP A 173 26.67 -20.24 17.32
N GLN A 174 26.90 -21.42 17.87
CA GLN A 174 27.50 -21.74 19.17
C GLN A 174 26.53 -21.84 20.35
N ALA A 175 25.78 -22.93 20.39
CA ALA A 175 25.76 -23.74 21.60
C ALA A 175 27.05 -24.59 21.61
N PRO A 176 27.99 -24.39 22.54
CA PRO A 176 29.09 -25.33 22.73
C PRO A 176 28.52 -26.68 23.16
N GLN A 177 28.85 -27.70 22.38
CA GLN A 177 28.65 -29.09 22.76
C GLN A 177 29.36 -29.35 24.09
N THR A 178 28.63 -30.02 24.97
CA THR A 178 29.12 -30.71 26.15
C THR A 178 30.38 -31.54 25.87
N ALA A 179 31.37 -31.42 26.75
CA ALA A 179 32.30 -32.47 27.11
C ALA A 179 32.47 -32.46 28.63
#